data_AF-A0A2W2CDU6-F1
#
_entry.id   AF-A0A2W2CDU6-F1
#
_cell.length_a   1.000
_cell.length_b   1.000
_cell.length_c   1.000
_cell.angle_alpha   90.00
_cell.angle_beta   90.00
_cell.angle_gamma   90.00
#
_symmetry.space_group_name_H-M   'P 1'
#
loop_
_entity.id
_entity.type
_entity.pdbx_description
1 polymer ?
#
loop_
_entity_poly.entity_id
_entity_poly.type
_entity_poly.pdbx_seq_one_letter_code
_entity_poly.pdbx_strand_id
1 'polypeptide(L)'
;MPTKHQLRPCGGDTVADRAVTRRYVQQRLAGLPARPEEADARLRGLLEIYEELNATGHPEPLTLLAGVLGIPVEILIGHLRAARRR
;
A
#
# COMPACT_ATOMS: atom_id res chain seq x y z
N MET A 1 -39.90 -1.79 -3.15
CA MET A 1 -39.30 -1.79 -4.51
C MET A 1 -38.15 -0.79 -4.51
N PRO A 2 -36.90 -1.21 -4.76
CA PRO A 2 -35.72 -0.49 -4.26
C PRO A 2 -35.29 0.63 -5.21
N THR A 3 -35.04 1.80 -4.64
CA THR A 3 -34.50 2.97 -5.33
C THR A 3 -32.98 2.93 -5.37
N LYS A 4 -32.47 2.74 -6.59
CA LYS A 4 -31.27 3.38 -7.16
C LYS A 4 -30.02 3.40 -6.28
N HIS A 5 -29.14 2.43 -6.56
CA HIS A 5 -27.70 2.51 -6.30
C HIS A 5 -27.13 3.82 -6.87
N GLN A 6 -26.96 4.82 -6.01
CA GLN A 6 -26.14 5.99 -6.26
C GLN A 6 -24.88 5.87 -5.41
N LEU A 7 -23.99 4.95 -5.77
CA LEU A 7 -22.57 5.12 -5.41
C LEU A 7 -22.05 6.27 -6.27
N ARG A 8 -22.21 7.49 -5.76
CA ARG A 8 -21.42 8.62 -6.22
C ARG A 8 -19.95 8.34 -5.87
N PRO A 9 -19.01 8.74 -6.74
CA PRO A 9 -17.58 8.53 -6.50
C PRO A 9 -17.18 9.24 -5.22
N CYS A 10 -16.44 8.56 -4.35
CA CYS A 10 -15.80 9.16 -3.19
C CYS A 10 -14.92 10.32 -3.64
N GLY A 11 -15.46 11.54 -3.58
CA GLY A 11 -14.75 12.80 -3.78
C GLY A 11 -15.03 13.66 -2.57
N GLY A 12 -14.16 13.56 -1.56
CA GLY A 12 -14.25 14.39 -0.36
C GLY A 12 -13.73 13.68 0.88
N ASP A 13 -12.41 13.58 1.01
CA ASP A 13 -11.65 13.70 2.28
C ASP A 13 -10.21 13.21 2.05
N THR A 14 -9.41 13.94 1.28
CA THR A 14 -8.00 13.59 0.97
C THR A 14 -7.12 13.37 2.21
N VAL A 15 -7.53 13.86 3.38
CA VAL A 15 -6.82 13.67 4.66
C VAL A 15 -7.35 12.48 5.46
N ALA A 16 -8.67 12.27 5.53
CA ALA A 16 -9.23 11.10 6.20
C ALA A 16 -8.94 9.83 5.40
N ASP A 17 -9.03 9.90 4.07
CA ASP A 17 -8.62 8.84 3.15
C ASP A 17 -7.15 8.47 3.40
N ARG A 18 -6.24 9.45 3.39
CA ARG A 18 -4.82 9.21 3.64
C ARG A 18 -4.53 8.63 5.03
N ALA A 19 -5.24 9.05 6.07
CA ALA A 19 -5.08 8.50 7.42
C ALA A 19 -5.57 7.04 7.51
N VAL A 20 -6.69 6.73 6.86
CA VAL A 20 -7.23 5.36 6.76
C VAL A 20 -6.30 4.48 5.93
N THR A 21 -5.85 4.94 4.76
CA THR A 21 -4.89 4.22 3.91
C THR A 21 -3.57 3.97 4.66
N ARG A 22 -3.06 4.97 5.39
CA ARG A 22 -1.85 4.81 6.20
C ARG A 22 -2.02 3.72 7.26
N ARG A 23 -3.15 3.74 7.98
CA ARG A 23 -3.45 2.73 9.01
C ARG A 23 -3.62 1.34 8.41
N TYR A 24 -4.27 1.25 7.24
CA TYR A 24 -4.38 0.00 6.48
C TYR A 24 -3.00 -0.57 6.11
N VAL A 25 -2.12 0.26 5.54
CA VAL A 25 -0.75 -0.15 5.19
C VAL A 25 0.04 -0.56 6.43
N GLN A 26 -0.05 0.18 7.53
CA GLN A 26 0.59 -0.20 8.80
C GLN A 26 0.13 -1.57 9.30
N GLN A 27 -1.18 -1.84 9.25
CA GLN A 27 -1.74 -3.12 9.68
C GLN A 27 -1.28 -4.28 8.78
N ARG A 28 -1.25 -4.07 7.46
CA ARG A 28 -0.74 -5.06 6.50
C ARG A 28 0.74 -5.33 6.71
N LEU A 29 1.54 -4.29 6.89
CA LEU A 29 2.97 -4.41 7.18
C LEU A 29 3.26 -5.13 8.49
N ALA A 30 2.46 -4.90 9.53
CA ALA A 30 2.58 -5.62 10.80
C ALA A 30 2.26 -7.11 10.68
N GLY A 31 1.45 -7.50 9.67
CA GLY A 31 1.18 -8.89 9.34
C GLY A 31 2.26 -9.55 8.46
N LEU A 32 3.24 -8.80 7.96
CA LEU A 32 4.32 -9.38 7.16
C LEU A 32 5.36 -10.07 8.04
N PRO A 33 5.95 -11.17 7.55
CA PRO A 33 7.02 -11.84 8.27
C PRO A 33 8.21 -10.89 8.47
N ALA A 34 8.66 -10.78 9.73
CA ALA A 34 9.78 -9.91 10.12
C ALA A 34 11.12 -10.67 10.19
N ARG A 35 11.11 -11.99 10.00
CA ARG A 35 12.31 -12.81 10.07
C ARG A 35 13.18 -12.60 8.82
N PRO A 36 14.51 -12.56 8.96
CA PRO A 36 15.42 -12.39 7.84
C PRO A 36 15.34 -13.54 6.82
N GLU A 37 15.02 -14.75 7.28
CA GLU A 37 14.83 -15.95 6.45
C GLU A 37 13.61 -15.81 5.52
N GLU A 38 12.66 -14.95 5.87
CA GLU A 38 11.42 -14.70 5.14
C GLU A 38 11.46 -13.36 4.39
N ALA A 39 12.67 -12.82 4.17
CA ALA A 39 12.86 -11.54 3.46
C ALA A 39 12.19 -11.52 2.09
N ASP A 40 12.20 -12.65 1.36
CA ASP A 40 11.50 -12.79 0.08
C ASP A 40 9.97 -12.72 0.23
N ALA A 41 9.40 -13.38 1.23
CA ALA A 41 7.96 -13.32 1.50
C ALA A 41 7.55 -11.90 1.93
N ARG A 42 8.40 -11.22 2.71
CA ARG A 42 8.21 -9.82 3.07
C ARG A 42 8.25 -8.90 1.85
N LEU A 43 9.18 -9.11 0.92
CA LEU A 43 9.29 -8.35 -0.32
C LEU A 43 8.08 -8.55 -1.24
N ARG A 44 7.56 -9.79 -1.35
CA ARG A 44 6.31 -10.07 -2.08
C ARG A 44 5.12 -9.37 -1.42
N GLY A 45 4.99 -9.45 -0.11
CA GLY A 45 3.92 -8.76 0.61
C GLY A 45 3.98 -7.23 0.46
N LEU A 46 5.18 -6.65 0.39
CA LEU A 46 5.35 -5.22 0.06
C LEU A 46 4.87 -4.89 -1.36
N LEU A 47 5.15 -5.76 -2.33
CA LEU A 47 4.68 -5.59 -3.71
C LEU A 47 3.16 -5.69 -3.80
N GLU A 48 2.54 -6.65 -3.11
CA GLU A 48 1.08 -6.80 -3.06
C GLU A 48 0.39 -5.55 -2.49
N ILE A 49 0.91 -5.01 -1.38
CA ILE A 49 0.38 -3.76 -0.79
C ILE A 49 0.49 -2.61 -1.80
N TYR A 50 1.61 -2.50 -2.52
CA TYR A 50 1.79 -1.48 -3.55
C TYR A 50 0.78 -1.64 -4.70
N GLU A 51 0.60 -2.86 -5.22
CA GLU A 51 -0.33 -3.14 -6.31
C GLU A 51 -1.78 -2.87 -5.91
N GLU A 52 -2.16 -3.20 -4.67
CA GLU A 52 -3.48 -2.90 -4.14
C GLU A 52 -3.72 -1.39 -4.04
N LEU A 53 -2.78 -0.63 -3.48
CA LEU A 53 -2.88 0.84 -3.43
C LEU A 53 -2.99 1.45 -4.83
N ASN A 54 -2.26 0.90 -5.79
CA ASN A 54 -2.29 1.33 -7.18
C ASN A 54 -3.65 1.00 -7.85
N ALA A 55 -4.20 -0.19 -7.59
CA ALA A 55 -5.52 -0.61 -8.06
C ALA A 55 -6.66 0.22 -7.46
N THR A 56 -6.47 0.73 -6.24
CA THR A 56 -7.43 1.64 -5.57
C THR A 56 -7.37 3.06 -6.14
N GLY A 57 -6.39 3.37 -7.00
CA GLY A 57 -6.22 4.69 -7.60
C GLY A 57 -5.59 5.72 -6.66
N HIS A 58 -4.85 5.27 -5.64
CA HIS A 58 -4.16 6.19 -4.73
C HIS A 58 -3.14 7.03 -5.51
N PRO A 59 -3.08 8.37 -5.31
CA PRO A 59 -2.26 9.25 -6.14
C PRO A 59 -0.75 9.05 -5.93
N GLU A 60 -0.32 8.64 -4.73
CA GLU A 60 1.10 8.50 -4.38
C GLU A 60 1.40 7.25 -3.53
N PRO A 61 1.20 6.02 -4.06
CA PRO A 61 1.31 4.79 -3.29
C PRO A 61 2.75 4.55 -2.79
N LEU A 62 3.75 4.92 -3.57
CA LEU A 62 5.16 4.83 -3.19
C LEU A 62 5.52 5.78 -2.04
N THR A 63 5.07 7.03 -2.11
CA THR A 63 5.31 8.03 -1.05
C THR A 63 4.67 7.61 0.27
N LEU A 64 3.47 7.04 0.21
CA LEU A 64 2.79 6.49 1.38
C LEU A 64 3.56 5.31 1.99
N LEU A 65 3.89 4.30 1.19
CA LEU A 65 4.63 3.11 1.64
C LEU A 65 6.00 3.48 2.22
N ALA A 66 6.75 4.33 1.53
CA ALA A 66 8.04 4.83 1.98
C ALA A 66 7.92 5.58 3.32
N GLY A 67 6.92 6.46 3.45
CA GLY A 67 6.64 7.18 4.69
C GLY A 67 6.17 6.29 5.85
N VAL A 68 5.52 5.16 5.58
CA VAL A 68 5.18 4.16 6.61
C VAL A 68 6.38 3.33 7.02
N LEU A 69 7.22 2.93 6.07
CA LEU A 69 8.43 2.15 6.30
C LEU A 69 9.59 2.97 6.90
N GLY A 70 9.51 4.31 6.81
CA GLY A 70 10.59 5.20 7.25
C GLY A 70 11.83 5.12 6.34
N ILE A 71 11.68 4.67 5.10
CA ILE A 71 12.77 4.55 4.12
C ILE A 71 12.56 5.51 2.96
N PRO A 72 13.63 5.93 2.26
CA PRO A 72 13.50 6.71 1.03
C PRO A 72 12.74 5.96 -0.07
N VAL A 73 11.97 6.67 -0.90
CA VAL A 73 11.20 6.10 -2.02
C VAL A 73 12.11 5.36 -3.01
N GLU A 74 13.30 5.89 -3.30
CA GLU A 74 14.29 5.26 -4.17
C GLU A 74 14.74 3.87 -3.66
N ILE A 75 14.91 3.72 -2.35
CA ILE A 75 15.24 2.44 -1.71
C ILE A 75 14.06 1.48 -1.83
N LEU A 76 12.84 1.96 -1.58
CA LEU A 76 11.62 1.17 -1.78
C LEU A 76 11.49 0.67 -3.22
N ILE A 77 11.74 1.52 -4.22
CA ILE A 77 11.71 1.12 -5.64
C ILE A 77 12.74 0.02 -5.91
N GLY A 78 13.94 0.11 -5.31
CA GLY A 78 14.95 -0.95 -5.38
C GLY A 78 14.42 -2.29 -4.86
N HIS A 79 13.78 -2.28 -3.69
CA HIS A 79 13.16 -3.47 -3.10
C HIS A 79 12.02 -4.04 -3.96
N LEU A 80 11.13 -3.20 -4.46
CA LEU A 80 10.02 -3.62 -5.32
C LEU A 80 10.51 -4.19 -6.65
N ARG A 81 11.55 -3.60 -7.25
CA ARG A 81 12.18 -4.13 -8.47
C ARG A 81 12.86 -5.48 -8.22
N ALA A 82 13.52 -5.64 -7.07
CA ALA A 82 14.12 -6.91 -6.69
C ALA A 82 13.05 -7.99 -6.51
N ALA A 83 11.93 -7.65 -5.87
CA ALA A 83 10.78 -8.54 -5.71
C ALA A 83 10.18 -8.96 -7.07
N ARG A 84 10.08 -8.03 -8.02
CA ARG A 84 9.46 -8.27 -9.34
C ARG A 84 10.34 -9.02 -10.34
N ARG A 85 11.63 -9.18 -10.07
CA ARG A 85 12.60 -9.89 -10.92
C ARG A 85 12.80 -11.35 -10.54
N ARG A 86 12.22 -11.78 -9.40
CA ARG A 86 12.28 -13.15 -8.87
C ARG A 86 10.96 -13.86 -9.11
#